data_AF-A0ABD7DC41-F1
#
_entry.id   AF-A0ABD7DC41-F1
#
_cell.length_a   1.000
_cell.length_b   1.000
_cell.length_c   1.000
_cell.angle_alpha   90.00
_cell.angle_beta   90.00
_cell.angle_gamma   90.00
#
_symmetry.space_group_name_H-M   'P 1'
#
loop_
_entity.id
_entity.type
_entity.pdbx_description
1 polymer ?
#
loop_
_entity_poly.entity_id
_entity_poly.type
_entity_poly.pdbx_seq_one_letter_code
_entity_poly.pdbx_strand_id
1 'polypeptide(L)'
;MPEPLRRAIHQLVSEGVQNCQEMLRYTEPDQAHTWKRMTLYRATDAADTMNFVAMLIAAYCERTGMAPETLQSYLQVGQQELRSAGPQEESRAHVAGLLGEALSYEAMRASTNREEHREGQLEAERAQRPEDDPQRLFTEAVLHGLKARLCEDVDSLDSYLPPQVALMARRVAEVLEVPELAAT
;
A
#
# COMPACT_ATOMS: atom_id res chain seq x y z
N MET A 1 16.30 -10.03 -16.20
CA MET A 1 14.91 -9.87 -16.65
C MET A 1 14.90 -9.24 -18.04
N PRO A 2 14.13 -9.76 -19.02
CA PRO A 2 14.05 -9.16 -20.36
C PRO A 2 13.38 -7.79 -20.34
N GLU A 3 13.77 -6.93 -21.27
CA GLU A 3 13.30 -5.54 -21.34
C GLU A 3 11.77 -5.38 -21.38
N PRO A 4 11.00 -6.16 -22.18
CA PRO A 4 9.54 -6.02 -22.20
C PRO A 4 8.90 -6.35 -20.85
N LEU A 5 9.39 -7.39 -20.17
CA LEU A 5 8.91 -7.78 -18.85
C LEU A 5 9.25 -6.72 -17.81
N ARG A 6 10.48 -6.17 -17.87
CA ARG A 6 10.91 -5.08 -16.98
C ARG A 6 10.03 -3.84 -17.12
N ARG A 7 9.73 -3.41 -18.35
CA ARG A 7 8.85 -2.25 -18.60
C ARG A 7 7.42 -2.50 -18.13
N ALA A 8 6.86 -3.69 -18.38
CA ALA A 8 5.53 -4.05 -17.90
C ALA A 8 5.45 -4.01 -16.37
N ILE A 9 6.47 -4.55 -15.69
CA ILE A 9 6.55 -4.51 -14.21
C ILE A 9 6.65 -3.08 -13.70
N HIS A 10 7.45 -2.22 -14.31
CA HIS A 10 7.54 -0.81 -13.91
C HIS A 10 6.16 -0.12 -13.99
N GLN A 11 5.42 -0.35 -15.06
CA GLN A 11 4.08 0.22 -15.23
C GLN A 11 3.09 -0.29 -14.18
N LEU A 12 3.00 -1.60 -13.98
CA LEU A 12 2.08 -2.22 -13.02
C LEU A 12 2.43 -1.84 -11.57
N VAL A 13 3.72 -1.80 -11.22
CA VAL A 13 4.15 -1.35 -9.89
C VAL A 13 3.72 0.11 -9.68
N SER A 14 3.87 0.97 -10.69
CA SER A 14 3.41 2.36 -10.60
C SER A 14 1.90 2.45 -10.39
N GLU A 15 1.10 1.61 -11.05
CA GLU A 15 -0.35 1.54 -10.86
C GLU A 15 -0.72 1.06 -9.43
N GLY A 16 -0.08 0.02 -8.92
CA GLY A 16 -0.33 -0.43 -7.54
C GLY A 16 0.05 0.63 -6.51
N VAL A 17 1.13 1.38 -6.75
CA VAL A 17 1.54 2.52 -5.91
C VAL A 17 0.50 3.65 -5.95
N GLN A 18 -0.10 3.94 -7.12
CA GLN A 18 -1.18 4.92 -7.24
C GLN A 18 -2.42 4.48 -6.44
N ASN A 19 -2.79 3.21 -6.51
CA ASN A 19 -3.90 2.67 -5.71
C ASN A 19 -3.64 2.84 -4.20
N CYS A 20 -2.41 2.57 -3.73
CA CYS A 20 -2.02 2.82 -2.33
C CYS A 20 -2.11 4.31 -1.96
N GLN A 21 -1.67 5.21 -2.84
CA GLN A 21 -1.78 6.66 -2.63
C GLN A 21 -3.26 7.07 -2.47
N GLU A 22 -4.15 6.56 -3.31
CA GLU A 22 -5.56 6.89 -3.22
C GLU A 22 -6.20 6.39 -1.93
N MET A 23 -5.77 5.24 -1.44
CA MET A 23 -6.21 4.73 -0.14
C MET A 23 -5.88 5.73 0.99
N LEU A 24 -4.65 6.28 1.02
CA LEU A 24 -4.27 7.32 1.99
C LEU A 24 -5.19 8.55 1.87
N ARG A 25 -5.49 8.98 0.64
CA ARG A 25 -6.38 10.12 0.41
C ARG A 25 -7.79 9.87 0.94
N TYR A 26 -8.35 8.68 0.73
CA TYR A 26 -9.70 8.35 1.15
C TYR A 26 -9.83 8.10 2.65
N THR A 27 -8.73 7.89 3.38
CA THR A 27 -8.74 7.81 4.84
C THR A 27 -8.75 9.18 5.54
N GLU A 28 -8.57 10.27 4.80
CA GLU A 28 -8.59 11.62 5.36
C GLU A 28 -9.97 12.03 5.90
N PRO A 29 -10.05 12.86 6.96
CA PRO A 29 -11.31 13.24 7.61
C PRO A 29 -12.37 13.85 6.68
N ASP A 30 -11.96 14.57 5.63
CA ASP A 30 -12.86 15.19 4.67
C ASP A 30 -13.51 14.19 3.69
N GLN A 31 -13.00 12.96 3.62
CA GLN A 31 -13.51 11.85 2.80
C GLN A 31 -14.34 10.84 3.60
N ALA A 32 -14.74 11.18 4.82
CA ALA A 32 -15.37 10.27 5.78
C ALA A 32 -16.67 9.57 5.31
N HIS A 33 -17.31 10.04 4.24
CA HIS A 33 -18.55 9.45 3.71
C HIS A 33 -18.30 8.34 2.67
N THR A 34 -17.12 8.31 2.03
CA THR A 34 -16.78 7.36 0.95
C THR A 34 -15.68 6.38 1.32
N TRP A 35 -14.94 6.64 2.41
CA TRP A 35 -13.72 5.92 2.74
C TRP A 35 -13.89 4.40 2.66
N LYS A 36 -14.92 3.81 3.30
CA LYS A 36 -15.12 2.36 3.34
C LYS A 36 -15.12 1.71 1.96
N ARG A 37 -15.89 2.27 1.03
CA ARG A 37 -16.03 1.72 -0.32
C ARG A 37 -14.74 1.94 -1.11
N MET A 38 -14.20 3.16 -1.05
CA MET A 38 -13.06 3.54 -1.87
C MET A 38 -11.76 2.92 -1.39
N THR A 39 -11.51 2.86 -0.08
CA THR A 39 -10.33 2.19 0.49
C THR A 39 -10.36 0.70 0.23
N LEU A 40 -11.53 0.04 0.32
CA LEU A 40 -11.66 -1.37 -0.06
C LEU A 40 -11.36 -1.59 -1.53
N TYR A 41 -11.95 -0.81 -2.46
CA TYR A 41 -11.64 -0.93 -3.88
C TYR A 41 -10.17 -0.72 -4.19
N ARG A 42 -9.55 0.34 -3.63
CA ARG A 42 -8.15 0.64 -3.91
C ARG A 42 -7.18 -0.34 -3.27
N ALA A 43 -7.45 -0.81 -2.06
CA ALA A 43 -6.67 -1.88 -1.45
C ALA A 43 -6.77 -3.17 -2.28
N THR A 44 -7.97 -3.48 -2.79
CA THR A 44 -8.14 -4.66 -3.63
C THR A 44 -7.44 -4.54 -4.98
N ASP A 45 -7.55 -3.39 -5.63
CA ASP A 45 -6.88 -3.10 -6.90
C ASP A 45 -5.35 -3.20 -6.73
N ALA A 46 -4.80 -2.56 -5.69
CA ALA A 46 -3.37 -2.63 -5.39
C ALA A 46 -2.88 -4.07 -5.19
N ALA A 47 -3.61 -4.86 -4.40
CA ALA A 47 -3.28 -6.26 -4.16
C ALA A 47 -3.34 -7.11 -5.44
N ASP A 48 -4.36 -6.91 -6.29
CA ASP A 48 -4.49 -7.63 -7.55
C ASP A 48 -3.41 -7.25 -8.55
N THR A 49 -3.07 -5.96 -8.66
CA THR A 49 -1.97 -5.49 -9.52
C THR A 49 -0.64 -6.10 -9.08
N MET A 50 -0.34 -6.12 -7.77
CA MET A 50 0.90 -6.71 -7.25
C MET A 50 0.93 -8.24 -7.39
N ASN A 51 -0.21 -8.91 -7.18
CA ASN A 51 -0.35 -10.33 -7.46
C ASN A 51 -0.11 -10.63 -8.94
N PHE A 52 -0.64 -9.81 -9.85
CA PHE A 52 -0.41 -9.97 -11.28
C PHE A 52 1.08 -9.78 -11.65
N VAL A 53 1.76 -8.81 -11.04
CA VAL A 53 3.23 -8.65 -11.17
C VAL A 53 3.97 -9.91 -10.72
N ALA A 54 3.65 -10.46 -9.55
CA ALA A 54 4.25 -11.69 -9.05
C ALA A 54 4.03 -12.86 -10.03
N MET A 55 2.81 -13.01 -10.55
CA MET A 55 2.47 -14.07 -11.51
C MET A 55 3.14 -13.89 -12.87
N LEU A 56 3.35 -12.66 -13.36
CA LEU A 56 4.11 -12.41 -14.59
C LEU A 56 5.59 -12.79 -14.44
N ILE A 57 6.20 -12.44 -13.31
CA ILE A 57 7.57 -12.84 -12.99
C ILE A 57 7.65 -14.37 -12.89
N ALA A 58 6.72 -14.99 -12.17
CA ALA A 58 6.65 -16.43 -12.00
C ALA A 58 6.52 -17.18 -13.34
N ALA A 59 5.59 -16.75 -14.20
CA ALA A 59 5.40 -17.33 -15.53
C ALA A 59 6.66 -17.19 -16.40
N TYR A 60 7.38 -16.07 -16.29
CA TYR A 60 8.67 -15.92 -16.97
C TYR A 60 9.72 -16.90 -16.41
N CYS A 61 9.85 -17.00 -15.09
CA CYS A 61 10.80 -17.89 -14.43
C CYS A 61 10.55 -19.36 -14.78
N GLU A 62 9.28 -19.81 -14.73
CA GLU A 62 8.84 -21.14 -15.15
C GLU A 62 9.22 -21.41 -16.62
N ARG A 63 8.91 -20.46 -17.52
CA ARG A 63 9.29 -20.56 -18.95
C ARG A 63 10.80 -20.69 -19.16
N THR A 64 11.61 -20.11 -18.27
CA THR A 64 13.08 -20.21 -18.31
C THR A 64 13.65 -21.42 -17.55
N GLY A 65 12.81 -22.32 -17.06
CA GLY A 65 13.22 -23.57 -16.44
C GLY A 65 13.42 -23.53 -14.94
N MET A 66 12.88 -22.53 -14.23
CA MET A 66 12.85 -22.54 -12.77
C MET A 66 11.98 -23.70 -12.25
N ALA A 67 12.47 -24.43 -11.26
CA ALA A 67 11.76 -25.56 -10.70
C ALA A 67 10.49 -25.14 -9.94
N PRO A 68 9.36 -25.87 -10.07
CA PRO A 68 8.08 -25.50 -9.47
C PRO A 68 8.13 -25.28 -7.95
N GLU A 69 8.87 -26.10 -7.22
CA GLU A 69 9.03 -26.01 -5.76
C GLU A 69 9.77 -24.75 -5.33
N THR A 70 10.76 -24.32 -6.12
CA THR A 70 11.45 -23.04 -5.88
C THR A 70 10.50 -21.88 -6.14
N LEU A 71 9.71 -21.97 -7.21
CA LEU A 71 8.73 -20.96 -7.56
C LEU A 71 7.63 -20.84 -6.49
N GLN A 72 7.11 -21.96 -5.98
CA GLN A 72 6.13 -21.98 -4.89
C GLN A 72 6.68 -21.35 -3.61
N SER A 73 7.95 -21.61 -3.29
CA SER A 73 8.63 -21.00 -2.15
C SER A 73 8.70 -19.47 -2.29
N TYR A 74 9.10 -18.97 -3.46
CA TYR A 74 9.17 -17.52 -3.72
C TYR A 74 7.81 -16.84 -3.79
N LEU A 75 6.79 -17.53 -4.29
CA LEU A 75 5.40 -17.06 -4.28
C LEU A 75 4.74 -17.15 -2.91
N GLN A 76 5.40 -17.78 -1.93
CA GLN A 76 4.87 -17.97 -0.57
C GLN A 76 3.44 -18.52 -0.55
N VAL A 77 3.12 -19.46 -1.45
CA VAL A 77 1.74 -19.96 -1.68
C VAL A 77 1.08 -20.52 -0.42
N GLY A 78 1.87 -21.01 0.54
CA GLY A 78 1.36 -21.51 1.83
C GLY A 78 0.92 -20.42 2.82
N GLN A 79 1.23 -19.16 2.54
CA GLN A 79 0.80 -17.99 3.32
C GLN A 79 -0.33 -17.23 2.61
N GLN A 80 -0.81 -17.72 1.47
CA GLN A 80 -1.86 -17.06 0.71
C GLN A 80 -3.21 -17.22 1.40
N GLU A 81 -3.89 -16.10 1.60
CA GLU A 81 -5.25 -16.06 2.10
C GLU A 81 -6.22 -15.51 1.05
N LEU A 82 -7.35 -16.19 0.87
CA LEU A 82 -8.35 -15.80 -0.12
C LEU A 82 -9.29 -14.75 0.45
N ARG A 83 -9.28 -13.55 -0.15
CA ARG A 83 -10.20 -12.46 0.24
C ARG A 83 -11.68 -12.84 0.18
N SER A 84 -12.05 -13.80 -0.68
CA SER A 84 -13.42 -14.33 -0.76
C SER A 84 -13.87 -15.08 0.49
N ALA A 85 -12.95 -15.53 1.34
CA ALA A 85 -13.27 -16.12 2.64
C ALA A 85 -13.68 -15.06 3.70
N GLY A 86 -13.48 -13.77 3.40
CA GLY A 86 -13.75 -12.67 4.30
C GLY A 86 -12.65 -12.45 5.35
N PRO A 87 -12.84 -11.50 6.27
CA PRO A 87 -11.85 -11.21 7.32
C PRO A 87 -11.61 -12.44 8.22
N GLN A 88 -10.36 -12.65 8.61
CA GLN A 88 -9.98 -13.72 9.53
C GLN A 88 -10.17 -13.31 11.00
N GLU A 89 -10.06 -14.27 11.92
CA GLU A 89 -10.13 -13.97 13.35
C GLU A 89 -8.98 -13.07 13.81
N GLU A 90 -7.77 -13.25 13.26
CA GLU A 90 -6.61 -12.40 13.53
C GLU A 90 -6.93 -10.94 13.22
N SER A 91 -7.47 -10.65 12.04
CA SER A 91 -7.82 -9.29 11.63
C SER A 91 -8.90 -8.67 12.53
N ARG A 92 -9.89 -9.47 12.96
CA ARG A 92 -10.91 -9.00 13.91
C ARG A 92 -10.30 -8.71 15.27
N ALA A 93 -9.38 -9.55 15.73
CA ALA A 93 -8.70 -9.36 17.00
C ALA A 93 -7.82 -8.11 17.00
N HIS A 94 -7.10 -7.87 15.91
CA HIS A 94 -6.31 -6.66 15.71
C HIS A 94 -7.18 -5.39 15.74
N VAL A 95 -8.30 -5.39 15.01
CA VAL A 95 -9.27 -4.27 15.04
C VAL A 95 -9.85 -4.05 16.44
N ALA A 96 -10.18 -5.11 17.17
CA ALA A 96 -10.63 -4.98 18.56
C ALA A 96 -9.56 -4.31 19.44
N GLY A 97 -8.28 -4.64 19.22
CA GLY A 97 -7.15 -3.97 19.88
C GLY A 97 -7.10 -2.47 19.57
N LEU A 98 -7.19 -2.11 18.29
CA LEU A 98 -7.20 -0.71 17.83
C LEU A 98 -8.34 0.12 18.44
N LEU A 99 -9.51 -0.51 18.62
CA LEU A 99 -10.72 0.14 19.13
C LEU A 99 -10.86 0.06 20.67
N GLY A 100 -9.91 -0.58 21.37
CA GLY A 100 -9.98 -0.77 22.83
C GLY A 100 -11.07 -1.76 23.27
N GLU A 101 -11.54 -2.62 22.38
CA GLU A 101 -12.55 -3.64 22.63
C GLU A 101 -11.91 -4.91 23.20
N ALA A 102 -12.63 -5.60 24.09
CA ALA A 102 -12.17 -6.87 24.65
C ALA A 102 -12.46 -8.03 23.68
N LEU A 103 -11.52 -8.97 23.57
CA LEU A 103 -11.75 -10.24 22.87
C LEU A 103 -12.74 -11.13 23.63
N SER A 104 -13.50 -11.94 22.89
CA SER A 104 -14.31 -13.01 23.49
C SER A 104 -13.41 -14.09 24.11
N TYR A 105 -13.95 -14.85 25.07
CA TYR A 105 -13.20 -15.96 25.68
C TYR A 105 -12.73 -17.00 24.65
N GLU A 106 -13.55 -17.27 23.64
CA GLU A 106 -13.22 -18.21 22.56
C GLU A 106 -12.09 -17.66 21.68
N ALA A 107 -12.18 -16.40 21.26
CA ALA A 107 -11.15 -15.75 20.45
C ALA A 107 -9.81 -15.66 21.20
N MET A 108 -9.83 -15.44 22.51
CA MET A 108 -8.63 -15.41 23.35
C MET A 108 -7.92 -16.76 23.46
N ARG A 109 -8.51 -17.89 23.08
CA ARG A 109 -7.84 -19.21 23.21
C ARG A 109 -6.65 -19.35 22.28
N ALA A 110 -6.76 -18.84 21.05
CA ALA A 110 -5.65 -18.84 20.09
C ALA A 110 -4.57 -17.85 20.54
N SER A 111 -3.30 -18.25 20.49
CA SER A 111 -2.17 -17.36 20.81
C SER A 111 -2.07 -16.21 19.81
N THR A 112 -2.24 -16.50 18.53
CA THR A 112 -2.20 -15.51 17.44
C THR A 112 -3.19 -14.37 17.67
N ASN A 113 -4.44 -14.68 18.03
CA ASN A 113 -5.45 -13.64 18.31
C ASN A 113 -5.06 -12.72 19.47
N ARG A 114 -4.40 -13.25 20.52
CA ARG A 114 -3.93 -12.43 21.64
C ARG A 114 -2.76 -11.53 21.24
N GLU A 115 -1.87 -12.03 20.40
CA GLU A 115 -0.74 -11.28 19.87
C GLU A 115 -1.24 -10.14 18.98
N GLU A 116 -2.14 -10.43 18.03
CA GLU A 116 -2.73 -9.44 17.14
C GLU A 116 -3.53 -8.36 17.88
N HIS A 117 -4.31 -8.75 18.89
CA HIS A 117 -5.03 -7.79 19.73
C HIS A 117 -4.08 -6.85 20.48
N ARG A 118 -2.97 -7.38 21.01
CA ARG A 118 -1.95 -6.57 21.68
C ARG A 118 -1.25 -5.63 20.69
N GLU A 119 -0.91 -6.08 19.49
CA GLU A 119 -0.32 -5.22 18.47
C GLU A 119 -1.27 -4.06 18.10
N GLY A 120 -2.56 -4.35 17.92
CA GLY A 120 -3.56 -3.30 17.68
C GLY A 120 -3.64 -2.27 18.82
N GLN A 121 -3.53 -2.71 20.08
CA GLN A 121 -3.46 -1.78 21.22
C GLN A 121 -2.21 -0.89 21.18
N LEU A 122 -1.04 -1.48 20.90
CA LEU A 122 0.21 -0.73 20.78
C LEU A 122 0.16 0.28 19.63
N GLU A 123 -0.45 -0.07 18.51
CA GLU A 123 -0.65 0.84 17.39
C GLU A 123 -1.59 2.00 17.74
N ALA A 124 -2.70 1.73 18.44
CA ALA A 124 -3.60 2.77 18.92
C ALA A 124 -2.93 3.73 19.90
N GLU A 125 -2.06 3.22 20.78
CA GLU A 125 -1.25 4.05 21.68
C GLU A 125 -0.26 4.95 20.91
N ARG A 126 0.41 4.40 19.90
CA ARG A 126 1.32 5.17 19.03
C ARG A 126 0.57 6.24 18.23
N ALA A 127 -0.62 5.93 17.72
CA ALA A 127 -1.43 6.87 16.95
C ALA A 127 -1.87 8.10 17.77
N GLN A 128 -1.97 8.00 19.10
CA GLN A 128 -2.26 9.14 19.98
C GLN A 128 -1.06 10.08 20.18
N ARG A 129 0.14 9.63 19.84
CA ARG A 129 1.38 10.42 19.86
C ARG A 129 2.06 10.27 18.50
N PRO A 130 1.51 10.89 17.45
CA PRO A 130 2.12 10.81 16.13
C PRO A 130 3.51 11.42 16.23
N GLU A 131 4.53 10.57 16.26
CA GLU A 131 5.88 10.99 15.93
C GLU A 131 5.91 11.14 14.42
N ASP A 132 6.27 12.34 13.98
CA ASP A 132 6.54 12.64 12.58
C ASP A 132 7.82 11.90 12.16
N ASP A 133 7.71 10.57 11.94
CA ASP A 133 8.79 9.78 11.36
C ASP A 133 9.14 10.40 10.00
N PRO A 134 10.33 11.00 9.85
CA PRO A 134 10.70 11.67 8.62
C PRO A 134 10.66 10.75 7.40
N GLN A 135 10.89 9.45 7.59
CA GLN A 135 10.85 8.47 6.51
C GLN A 135 9.42 8.22 6.04
N ARG A 136 8.46 8.09 6.97
CA ARG A 136 7.04 7.96 6.65
C ARG A 136 6.53 9.20 5.91
N LEU A 137 6.82 10.39 6.43
CA LEU A 137 6.41 11.65 5.80
C LEU A 137 7.00 11.81 4.39
N PHE A 138 8.26 11.42 4.21
CA PHE A 138 8.90 11.43 2.89
C PHE A 138 8.21 10.46 1.93
N THR A 139 7.91 9.24 2.38
CA THR A 139 7.20 8.25 1.55
C THR A 139 5.82 8.76 1.15
N GLU A 140 5.03 9.31 2.08
CA GLU A 140 3.72 9.90 1.77
C GLU A 140 3.85 11.05 0.76
N ALA A 141 4.83 11.94 0.95
CA ALA A 141 5.10 13.02 0.00
C ALA A 141 5.50 12.52 -1.39
N VAL A 142 6.31 11.45 -1.49
CA VAL A 142 6.66 10.82 -2.78
C VAL A 142 5.41 10.27 -3.47
N LEU A 143 4.54 9.59 -2.73
CA LEU A 143 3.28 9.05 -3.27
C LEU A 143 2.39 10.17 -3.84
N HIS A 144 2.22 11.24 -3.08
CA HIS A 144 1.44 12.40 -3.51
C HIS A 144 2.08 13.15 -4.68
N GLY A 145 3.40 13.35 -4.66
CA GLY A 145 4.15 14.00 -5.75
C GLY A 145 4.06 13.23 -7.07
N LEU A 146 4.14 11.90 -7.01
CA LEU A 146 3.95 11.03 -8.18
C LEU A 146 2.56 11.22 -8.80
N LYS A 147 1.51 11.25 -7.98
CA LYS A 147 0.15 11.49 -8.49
C LYS A 147 0.01 12.85 -9.14
N ALA A 148 0.49 13.90 -8.49
CA ALA A 148 0.39 15.27 -9.00
C ALA A 148 1.12 15.42 -10.35
N ARG A 149 2.31 14.81 -10.48
CA ARG A 149 3.06 14.79 -11.74
C ARG A 149 2.31 14.08 -12.87
N LEU A 150 1.64 12.96 -12.57
CA LEU A 150 0.89 12.18 -13.55
C LEU A 150 -0.44 12.85 -13.95
N CYS A 151 -1.02 13.64 -13.06
CA CYS A 151 -2.21 14.44 -13.32
C CYS A 151 -1.89 15.82 -13.96
N GLU A 152 -0.61 16.17 -14.13
CA GLU A 152 -0.13 17.48 -14.61
C GLU A 152 -0.68 18.68 -13.81
N ASP A 153 -1.11 18.45 -12.57
CA ASP A 153 -1.73 19.47 -11.71
C ASP A 153 -1.04 19.46 -10.34
N VAL A 154 0.18 20.00 -10.34
CA VAL A 154 1.06 20.07 -9.18
C VAL A 154 0.55 21.06 -8.13
N ASP A 155 -0.15 22.12 -8.54
CA ASP A 155 -0.71 23.13 -7.65
C ASP A 155 -1.86 22.59 -6.81
N SER A 156 -2.54 21.55 -7.29
CA SER A 156 -3.59 20.88 -6.53
C SER A 156 -3.12 20.30 -5.20
N LEU A 157 -1.82 20.03 -5.03
CA LEU A 157 -1.23 19.50 -3.79
C LEU A 157 -1.53 20.38 -2.56
N ASP A 158 -1.60 21.71 -2.71
CA ASP A 158 -1.91 22.65 -1.62
C ASP A 158 -3.33 22.55 -1.10
N SER A 159 -4.24 22.11 -1.96
CA SER A 159 -5.66 21.94 -1.65
C SER A 159 -5.92 20.65 -0.87
N TYR A 160 -5.00 19.69 -0.94
CA TYR A 160 -5.24 18.32 -0.50
C TYR A 160 -4.32 17.83 0.61
N LEU A 161 -3.23 18.55 0.93
CA LEU A 161 -2.21 18.08 1.86
C LEU A 161 -1.84 19.13 2.90
N PRO A 162 -1.39 18.70 4.09
CA PRO A 162 -0.74 19.58 5.04
C PRO A 162 0.45 20.32 4.38
N PRO A 163 0.73 21.59 4.73
CA PRO A 163 1.70 22.42 4.01
C PRO A 163 3.10 21.80 3.89
N GLN A 164 3.58 21.11 4.92
CA GLN A 164 4.88 20.46 4.91
C GLN A 164 4.96 19.29 3.93
N VAL A 165 3.89 18.49 3.82
CA VAL A 165 3.81 17.35 2.90
C VAL A 165 3.63 17.83 1.47
N ALA A 166 2.81 18.87 1.25
CA ALA A 166 2.63 19.50 -0.05
C ALA A 166 3.97 20.03 -0.61
N LEU A 167 4.76 20.71 0.22
CA LEU A 167 6.09 21.22 -0.16
C LEU A 167 7.05 20.09 -0.56
N MET A 168 7.08 19.00 0.20
CA MET A 168 7.94 17.85 -0.11
C MET A 168 7.47 17.14 -1.38
N ALA A 169 6.16 16.94 -1.55
CA ALA A 169 5.57 16.32 -2.73
C ALA A 169 5.88 17.11 -4.01
N ARG A 170 5.88 18.45 -3.93
CA ARG A 170 6.28 19.33 -5.03
C ARG A 170 7.73 19.15 -5.43
N ARG A 171 8.65 19.15 -4.46
CA ARG A 171 10.08 18.90 -4.74
C ARG A 171 10.30 17.54 -5.40
N VAL A 172 9.56 16.52 -4.98
CA VAL A 172 9.61 15.21 -5.64
C VAL A 172 9.09 15.30 -7.08
N ALA A 173 7.95 15.96 -7.31
CA ALA A 173 7.40 16.14 -8.65
C ALA A 173 8.36 16.92 -9.60
N GLU A 174 8.99 17.98 -9.11
CA GLU A 174 10.01 18.77 -9.82
C GLU A 174 11.22 17.92 -10.22
N VAL A 175 11.75 17.11 -9.29
CA VAL A 175 12.90 16.21 -9.57
C VAL A 175 12.55 15.10 -10.56
N LEU A 176 11.27 14.73 -10.66
CA LEU A 176 10.76 13.75 -11.60
C LEU A 176 10.44 14.33 -12.98
N GLU A 177 10.57 15.65 -13.19
CA GLU A 177 10.54 16.21 -14.53
C GLU A 177 11.77 15.73 -15.32
N VAL A 178 11.51 15.12 -16.48
CA VAL A 178 12.59 14.78 -17.43
C VAL A 178 13.23 16.09 -17.87
N PRO A 179 14.56 16.29 -17.71
CA PRO A 179 15.21 17.49 -18.22
C PRO A 179 14.94 17.60 -19.71
N GLU A 180 14.50 18.77 -20.18
CA GLU A 180 14.42 19.05 -21.61
C GLU A 180 15.78 18.74 -22.24
N LEU A 181 15.79 17.86 -23.25
CA LEU A 181 16.98 17.65 -24.07
C LEU A 181 17.36 19.00 -24.65
N ALA A 182 18.55 19.49 -24.31
CA ALA A 182 19.12 20.69 -24.91
C ALA A 182 18.99 20.57 -26.43
N ALA A 183 18.22 21.48 -27.03
CA ALA A 183 18.05 21.52 -28.47
C ALA A 183 19.44 21.67 -29.12
N THR A 184 19.83 20.64 -29.88
CA THR A 184 21.00 20.68 -30.79
C THR A 184 20.67 21.49 -32.03
#